data_AF-A0A958IQV0-F1
#
_entry.id   AF-A0A958IQV0-F1
#
_cell.length_a   1.000
_cell.length_b   1.000
_cell.length_c   1.000
_cell.angle_alpha   90.00
_cell.angle_beta   90.00
_cell.angle_gamma   90.00
#
_symmetry.space_group_name_H-M   'P 1'
#
loop_
_entity.id
_entity.type
_entity.pdbx_description
1 polymer ?
#
loop_
_entity_poly.entity_id
_entity_poly.type
_entity_poly.pdbx_seq_one_letter_code
_entity_poly.pdbx_strand_id
1 'polypeptide(L)'
;MNKRLTLGEALQRLTLERSGDAPPEQEPLSAESDAYLAQLREQLERLSTEKRSRAVLGGIPHHCCRLNHPHLLNHEAFFLSLYLLEKAPEDCERLAIHLNNCFPCAEVFAEVLRDFRKPQPKNS
;
A
#
# COMPACT_ATOMS: atom_id res chain seq x y z
N MET A 1 -8.92 -18.55 13.61
CA MET A 1 -9.51 -17.42 12.86
C MET A 1 -8.65 -17.21 11.64
N ASN A 2 -9.19 -17.42 10.44
CA ASN A 2 -8.48 -17.12 9.20
C ASN A 2 -8.52 -15.60 9.03
N LYS A 3 -7.44 -14.92 9.39
CA LYS A 3 -7.33 -13.47 9.27
C LYS A 3 -6.93 -13.13 7.84
N ARG A 4 -7.55 -12.12 7.25
CA ARG A 4 -7.10 -11.47 6.02
C ARG A 4 -5.85 -10.64 6.29
N LEU A 5 -4.88 -10.64 5.37
CA LEU A 5 -3.74 -9.73 5.41
C LEU A 5 -4.17 -8.27 5.50
N THR A 6 -3.44 -7.47 6.27
CA THR A 6 -3.56 -6.01 6.18
C THR A 6 -2.96 -5.52 4.86
N LEU A 7 -3.30 -4.30 4.45
CA LEU A 7 -2.75 -3.71 3.23
C LEU A 7 -1.21 -3.62 3.29
N GLY A 8 -0.63 -3.28 4.44
CA GLY A 8 0.82 -3.23 4.61
C GLY A 8 1.49 -4.59 4.44
N GLU A 9 0.91 -5.64 5.04
CA GLU A 9 1.39 -7.03 4.90
C GLU A 9 1.29 -7.49 3.43
N ALA A 10 0.19 -7.15 2.75
CA ALA A 10 0.00 -7.48 1.35
C ALA A 10 1.02 -6.77 0.44
N LEU A 11 1.26 -5.46 0.65
CA LEU A 11 2.26 -4.69 -0.09
C LEU A 11 3.67 -5.25 0.10
N GLN A 12 4.00 -5.67 1.32
CA GLN A 12 5.30 -6.26 1.62
C GLN A 12 5.52 -7.55 0.81
N ARG A 13 4.52 -8.44 0.78
CA ARG A 13 4.57 -9.68 -0.01
C ARG A 13 4.70 -9.39 -1.51
N LEU A 14 3.90 -8.46 -2.05
CA LEU A 14 3.99 -8.07 -3.45
C LEU A 14 5.34 -7.42 -3.81
N THR A 15 5.97 -6.72 -2.87
CA THR A 15 7.32 -6.15 -3.06
C THR A 15 8.36 -7.26 -3.18
N LEU A 16 8.31 -8.27 -2.30
CA LEU A 16 9.21 -9.42 -2.33
C LEU A 16 9.01 -10.28 -3.60
N GLU A 17 7.75 -10.52 -3.98
CA GLU A 17 7.41 -11.21 -5.23
C GLU A 17 8.05 -10.54 -6.45
N ARG A 18 8.10 -9.20 -6.46
CA ARG A 18 8.68 -8.41 -7.56
C ARG A 18 10.19 -8.30 -7.53
N SER A 19 10.81 -8.30 -6.35
CA SER A 19 12.28 -8.27 -6.26
C SER A 19 12.91 -9.62 -6.64
N GLY A 20 12.11 -10.68 -6.75
CA GLY A 20 12.60 -12.04 -6.98
C GLY A 20 13.28 -12.64 -5.75
N ASP A 21 13.19 -11.96 -4.61
CA ASP A 21 13.61 -12.50 -3.34
C ASP A 21 12.63 -13.61 -2.96
N ALA A 22 13.15 -14.82 -2.76
CA ALA A 22 12.34 -15.92 -2.25
C ALA A 22 11.73 -15.46 -0.91
N PRO A 23 10.40 -15.41 -0.80
CA PRO A 23 9.78 -15.03 0.46
C PRO A 23 10.27 -16.03 1.53
N PRO A 24 10.75 -15.57 2.69
CA PRO A 24 11.16 -16.47 3.77
C PRO A 24 9.96 -17.36 4.10
N GLU A 25 10.13 -18.69 4.14
CA GLU A 25 9.05 -19.70 4.34
C GLU A 25 7.82 -19.10 5.02
N GLN A 26 6.87 -18.63 4.20
CA GLN A 26 5.74 -17.86 4.71
C GLN A 26 4.70 -18.85 5.21
N GLU A 27 4.07 -18.53 6.35
CA GLU A 27 2.92 -19.29 6.81
C GLU A 27 1.89 -19.45 5.68
N PRO A 28 1.27 -20.63 5.56
CA PRO A 28 0.25 -20.86 4.55
C PRO A 28 -0.85 -19.81 4.69
N LEU A 29 -1.14 -19.13 3.58
CA LEU A 29 -2.12 -18.06 3.53
C LEU A 29 -3.54 -18.61 3.71
N SER A 30 -4.40 -17.80 4.31
CA SER A 30 -5.83 -18.05 4.27
C SER A 30 -6.37 -17.81 2.85
N ALA A 31 -7.40 -18.54 2.44
CA ALA A 31 -8.05 -18.34 1.14
C ALA A 31 -8.53 -16.89 0.93
N GLU A 32 -8.90 -16.19 2.00
CA GLU A 32 -9.26 -14.77 1.96
C GLU A 32 -8.06 -13.86 1.65
N SER A 33 -6.89 -14.18 2.21
CA SER A 33 -5.64 -13.46 1.93
C SER A 33 -5.16 -13.70 0.51
N ASP A 34 -5.29 -14.93 0.01
CA ASP A 34 -4.97 -15.26 -1.38
C ASP A 34 -5.87 -14.51 -2.37
N ALA A 35 -7.18 -14.49 -2.10
CA ALA A 35 -8.14 -13.73 -2.91
C ALA A 35 -7.83 -12.23 -2.89
N TYR A 36 -7.46 -11.68 -1.74
CA TYR A 36 -7.09 -10.27 -1.63
C TYR A 36 -5.80 -9.94 -2.37
N LEU A 37 -4.76 -10.79 -2.27
CA LEU A 37 -3.53 -10.61 -3.05
C LEU A 37 -3.80 -10.71 -4.55
N ALA A 38 -4.64 -11.63 -4.99
CA ALA A 38 -5.03 -11.74 -6.40
C ALA A 38 -5.70 -10.43 -6.88
N GLN A 39 -6.61 -9.86 -6.10
CA GLN A 39 -7.24 -8.57 -6.40
C GLN A 39 -6.20 -7.44 -6.51
N LEU A 40 -5.24 -7.36 -5.58
CA LEU A 40 -4.20 -6.34 -5.61
C LEU A 40 -3.24 -6.49 -6.79
N ARG A 41 -2.93 -7.74 -7.20
CA ARG A 41 -2.11 -8.01 -8.40
C ARG A 41 -2.81 -7.52 -9.67
N GLU A 42 -4.11 -7.81 -9.83
CA GLU A 42 -4.90 -7.30 -10.95
C GLU A 42 -4.91 -5.76 -10.97
N GLN A 43 -5.11 -5.15 -9.80
CA GLN A 43 -5.11 -3.69 -9.68
C GLN A 43 -3.75 -3.09 -10.03
N LEU A 44 -2.65 -3.72 -9.60
CA LEU A 44 -1.28 -3.31 -9.93
C LEU A 44 -1.00 -3.41 -11.43
N GLU A 45 -1.43 -4.50 -12.08
CA GLU A 45 -1.29 -4.70 -13.52
C GLU A 45 -2.02 -3.61 -14.29
N ARG A 46 -3.28 -3.32 -13.92
CA ARG A 46 -4.08 -2.23 -14.52
C ARG A 46 -3.40 -0.87 -14.37
N LEU A 47 -2.90 -0.54 -13.18
CA LEU A 47 -2.20 0.71 -12.93
C LEU A 47 -0.92 0.86 -13.78
N SER A 48 -0.18 -0.25 -13.96
CA SER A 48 1.07 -0.26 -14.72
C SER A 48 0.85 -0.14 -16.24
N THR A 49 -0.15 -0.83 -16.78
CA THR A 49 -0.46 -0.86 -18.22
C THR A 49 -1.09 0.43 -18.70
N GLU A 50 -1.99 1.01 -17.90
CA GLU A 50 -2.70 2.25 -18.26
C GLU A 50 -1.88 3.52 -17.92
N LYS A 51 -0.65 3.39 -17.39
CA LYS A 51 0.18 4.50 -16.88
C LYS A 51 -0.59 5.46 -15.95
N ARG A 52 -1.47 4.90 -15.10
CA ARG A 52 -2.35 5.66 -14.20
C ARG A 52 -1.73 5.97 -12.84
N SER A 53 -0.55 5.44 -12.55
CA SER A 53 0.22 5.69 -11.32
C SER A 53 0.28 7.17 -10.94
N ARG A 54 0.70 8.03 -11.88
CA ARG A 54 0.80 9.49 -11.65
C ARG A 54 -0.53 10.16 -11.39
N ALA A 55 -1.60 9.73 -12.06
CA ALA A 55 -2.94 10.28 -11.82
C ALA A 55 -3.44 9.94 -10.41
N VAL A 56 -3.11 8.74 -9.92
CA VAL A 56 -3.43 8.32 -8.54
C VAL A 56 -2.65 9.15 -7.52
N LEU A 57 -1.33 9.32 -7.71
CA LEU A 57 -0.49 10.11 -6.80
C LEU A 57 -0.82 11.62 -6.85
N GLY A 58 -1.07 12.16 -8.04
CA GLY A 58 -1.53 13.55 -8.23
C GLY A 58 -2.92 13.84 -7.67
N GLY A 59 -3.70 12.79 -7.36
CA GLY A 59 -5.02 12.86 -6.73
C GLY A 59 -5.00 13.21 -5.24
N ILE A 60 -3.83 13.20 -4.59
CA ILE A 60 -3.71 13.53 -3.15
C ILE A 60 -4.22 14.96 -2.91
N PRO A 61 -5.17 15.19 -1.98
CA PRO A 61 -5.63 16.54 -1.67
C PRO A 61 -4.49 17.37 -1.09
N HIS A 62 -4.23 18.58 -1.62
CA HIS A 62 -3.11 19.39 -1.11
C HIS A 62 -3.41 20.00 0.28
N HIS A 63 -4.68 20.38 0.55
CA HIS A 63 -5.06 21.10 1.78
C HIS A 63 -6.44 20.74 2.37
N CYS A 64 -7.23 19.90 1.70
CA CYS A 64 -8.62 19.65 2.08
C CYS A 64 -8.85 18.15 2.24
N CYS A 65 -8.85 17.65 3.47
CA CYS A 65 -9.38 16.32 3.77
C CYS A 65 -10.63 16.45 4.63
N ARG A 66 -11.65 15.65 4.34
CA ARG A 66 -12.83 15.56 5.21
C ARG A 66 -12.47 14.66 6.38
N LEU A 67 -12.54 15.16 7.61
CA LEU A 67 -12.23 14.40 8.83
C LEU A 67 -13.02 13.07 8.90
N ASN A 68 -14.24 13.04 8.39
CA ASN A 68 -15.10 11.85 8.39
C ASN A 68 -14.74 10.82 7.29
N HIS A 69 -13.92 11.21 6.31
CA HIS A 69 -13.55 10.37 5.17
C HIS A 69 -12.07 10.58 4.82
N PRO A 70 -11.15 9.97 5.60
CA PRO A 70 -9.72 10.03 5.31
C PRO A 70 -9.44 9.52 3.89
N HIS A 71 -8.74 10.32 3.10
CA HIS A 71 -8.46 10.03 1.69
C HIS A 71 -7.70 8.71 1.48
N LEU A 72 -6.78 8.39 2.40
CA LEU A 72 -5.95 7.19 2.30
C LEU A 72 -6.66 5.91 2.74
N LEU A 73 -7.83 6.01 3.36
CA LEU A 73 -8.59 4.85 3.79
C LEU A 73 -9.19 4.15 2.56
N ASN A 74 -8.92 2.85 2.41
CA ASN A 74 -9.35 2.03 1.26
C ASN A 74 -8.88 2.59 -0.09
N HIS A 75 -7.69 3.18 -0.13
CA HIS A 75 -7.09 3.69 -1.36
C HIS A 75 -5.89 2.82 -1.77
N GLU A 76 -6.09 1.52 -1.96
CA GLU A 76 -5.02 0.55 -2.26
C GLU A 76 -4.22 0.92 -3.50
N ALA A 77 -4.89 1.47 -4.52
CA ALA A 77 -4.23 1.99 -5.73
C ALA A 77 -3.14 3.01 -5.41
N PHE A 78 -3.35 3.85 -4.39
CA PHE A 78 -2.36 4.85 -3.97
C PHE A 78 -1.11 4.18 -3.43
N PHE A 79 -1.27 3.23 -2.51
CA PHE A 79 -0.13 2.51 -1.94
C PHE A 79 0.58 1.60 -2.94
N LEU A 80 -0.16 0.92 -3.83
CA LEU A 80 0.41 0.16 -4.93
C LEU A 80 1.25 1.06 -5.85
N SER A 81 0.74 2.25 -6.18
CA SER A 81 1.47 3.20 -7.02
C SER A 81 2.74 3.72 -6.31
N LEU A 82 2.61 4.09 -5.03
CA LEU A 82 3.69 4.65 -4.22
C LEU A 82 4.83 3.65 -3.97
N TYR A 83 4.52 2.38 -3.68
CA TYR A 83 5.53 1.40 -3.27
C TYR A 83 6.02 0.49 -4.39
N LEU A 84 5.22 0.23 -5.43
CA LEU A 84 5.54 -0.77 -6.45
C LEU A 84 5.74 -0.21 -7.87
N LEU A 85 5.30 1.02 -8.15
CA LEU A 85 5.32 1.58 -9.51
C LEU A 85 6.22 2.81 -9.66
N GLU A 86 6.17 3.81 -8.78
CA GLU A 86 6.93 5.06 -8.97
C GLU A 86 7.65 5.58 -7.72
N LYS A 87 8.78 6.28 -7.95
CA LYS A 87 9.49 7.11 -6.97
C LYS A 87 9.60 8.54 -7.53
N ALA A 88 8.47 9.20 -7.77
CA ALA A 88 8.49 10.60 -8.20
C ALA A 88 8.72 11.51 -6.98
N PRO A 89 9.78 12.34 -6.95
CA PRO A 89 10.06 13.22 -5.82
C PRO A 89 8.94 14.25 -5.55
N GLU A 90 8.29 14.77 -6.60
CA GLU A 90 7.19 15.74 -6.48
C GLU A 90 5.95 15.17 -5.76
N ASP A 91 5.67 13.87 -5.93
CA ASP A 91 4.54 13.20 -5.28
C ASP A 91 4.83 12.94 -3.80
N CYS A 92 6.11 12.74 -3.44
CA CYS A 92 6.55 12.65 -2.05
C CYS A 92 6.37 13.98 -1.31
N GLU A 93 6.62 15.12 -1.96
CA GLU A 93 6.41 16.44 -1.37
C GLU A 93 4.93 16.69 -1.07
N ARG A 94 4.06 16.44 -2.06
CA ARG A 94 2.61 16.62 -1.91
C ARG A 94 2.02 15.72 -0.83
N LEU A 95 2.46 14.47 -0.78
CA LEU A 95 2.09 13.53 0.29
C LEU A 95 2.55 14.05 1.66
N ALA A 96 3.81 14.50 1.78
CA ALA A 96 4.33 15.02 3.04
C ALA A 96 3.52 16.22 3.54
N ILE A 97 3.19 17.17 2.65
CA ILE A 97 2.33 18.31 2.98
C ILE A 97 0.94 17.83 3.45
N HIS A 98 0.33 16.86 2.75
CA HIS A 98 -0.98 16.34 3.14
C HIS A 98 -0.95 15.67 4.51
N LEU A 99 0.02 14.77 4.74
CA LEU A 99 0.12 14.04 6.01
C LEU A 99 0.42 14.97 7.19
N ASN A 100 1.19 16.04 6.98
CA ASN A 100 1.43 17.08 8.00
C ASN A 100 0.14 17.86 8.36
N ASN A 101 -0.80 17.97 7.42
CA ASN A 101 -2.03 18.74 7.61
C ASN A 101 -3.26 17.88 7.94
N CYS A 102 -3.19 16.55 7.76
CA CYS A 102 -4.32 15.65 7.96
C CYS A 102 -3.94 14.46 8.86
N PHE A 103 -4.20 14.62 10.16
CA PHE A 103 -3.93 13.60 11.17
C PHE A 103 -4.60 12.24 10.86
N PRO A 104 -5.89 12.15 10.47
CA PRO A 104 -6.49 10.85 10.14
C PRO A 104 -5.82 10.13 8.96
N CYS A 105 -5.39 10.85 7.92
CA CYS A 105 -4.63 10.25 6.83
C CYS A 105 -3.23 9.83 7.29
N ALA A 106 -2.59 10.61 8.17
CA ALA A 106 -1.30 10.25 8.75
C ALA A 106 -1.39 8.97 9.59
N GLU A 107 -2.48 8.77 10.35
CA GLU A 107 -2.73 7.53 11.09
C GLU A 107 -2.85 6.33 10.16
N VAL A 108 -3.72 6.41 9.13
CA VAL A 108 -3.89 5.34 8.13
C VAL A 108 -2.56 5.02 7.44
N PHE A 109 -1.81 6.04 7.04
CA PHE A 109 -0.52 5.86 6.40
C PHE A 109 0.49 5.19 7.33
N ALA A 110 0.55 5.60 8.60
CA ALA A 110 1.43 5.03 9.61
C ALA A 110 1.09 3.57 9.91
N GLU A 111 -0.19 3.20 9.93
CA GLU A 111 -0.62 1.80 10.10
C GLU A 111 -0.16 0.92 8.95
N VAL A 112 -0.41 1.33 7.71
CA VAL A 112 0.04 0.60 6.52
C VAL A 112 1.57 0.48 6.51
N LEU A 113 2.29 1.56 6.85
CA LEU A 113 3.74 1.56 6.90
C LEU A 113 4.30 0.66 8.02
N ARG A 114 3.65 0.64 9.18
CA ARG A 114 4.03 -0.23 10.30
C ARG A 114 3.97 -1.68 9.87
N ASP A 115 2.86 -2.08 9.24
CA ASP A 115 2.67 -3.45 8.77
C ASP A 115 3.62 -3.81 7.63
N PHE A 116 3.83 -2.88 6.69
CA PHE A 116 4.76 -3.05 5.58
C PHE A 116 6.21 -3.27 6.03
N ARG A 117 6.62 -2.63 7.13
CA ARG A 117 7.98 -2.72 7.69
C ARG A 117 8.14 -3.80 8.75
N LYS A 118 7.08 -4.52 9.14
CA LYS A 118 7.20 -5.59 10.13
C LYS A 118 8.20 -6.62 9.64
N PRO A 119 9.24 -6.95 10.42
CA PRO A 119 10.12 -8.06 10.09
C PRO A 119 9.26 -9.34 10.05
N GLN A 120 9.40 -10.12 8.98
CA GLN A 120 8.79 -11.44 8.91
C GLN A 120 9.36 -12.29 10.06
N PRO A 121 8.52 -13.01 10.83
CA PRO A 121 9.01 -13.89 11.87
C PRO A 121 9.97 -14.89 11.25
N LYS A 122 11.24 -14.85 11.68
CA LYS A 122 12.18 -15.93 11.41
C LYS A 122 11.87 -17.02 12.43
N ASN A 123 11.35 -18.15 11.98
CA ASN A 123 11.26 -19.32 12.85
C ASN A 123 12.69 -19.81 13.11
N SER A 124 13.14 -19.63 14.36
CA SER A 124 14.32 -20.29 14.92
C SER A 124 13.95 -21.67 15.45
#